data_AF-A0A7V6HAU6-F1
#
_entry.id   AF-A0A7V6HAU6-F1
#
_cell.length_a   1.000
_cell.length_b   1.000
_cell.length_c   1.000
_cell.angle_alpha   90.00
_cell.angle_beta   90.00
_cell.angle_gamma   90.00
#
_symmetry.space_group_name_H-M   'P 1'
#
loop_
_entity.id
_entity.type
_entity.pdbx_description
1 polymer ?
#
loop_
_entity_poly.entity_id
_entity_poly.type
_entity_poly.pdbx_seq_one_letter_code
_entity_poly.pdbx_strand_id
1 'polypeptide(L)'
;MGGFPQDEAKAFSVISWGSVVAALSRATKVIVKTPHEALGVPTREANAEGLRCTSQIISMLDDQYLNTYSLKDEKVIIAAETRAVVDRCFELGKGDIALGAIRAIEAGVLDIPFAPSAYNAGKMLPARDNDGAIRLFAIGNVPLPAEIIDFHREKLEARASYEKRKASFQMVIDDVYAISKGRLVGRPKS
;
A
#
# COMPACT_ATOMS: atom_id res chain seq x y z
N MET A 1 5.49 5.53 -1.26
CA MET A 1 6.44 5.11 -2.31
C MET A 1 5.83 5.12 -3.72
N GLY A 2 4.64 5.70 -3.95
CA GLY A 2 4.11 5.92 -5.30
C GLY A 2 4.53 7.27 -5.88
N GLY A 3 3.95 7.67 -7.02
CA GLY A 3 4.23 8.96 -7.64
C GLY A 3 3.84 10.15 -6.76
N PHE A 4 4.73 11.13 -6.65
CA PHE A 4 4.50 12.37 -5.90
C PHE A 4 3.91 13.46 -6.79
N PRO A 5 3.22 14.44 -6.20
CA PRO A 5 2.87 15.67 -6.91
C PRO A 5 4.14 16.48 -7.23
N GLN A 6 4.15 17.16 -8.37
CA GLN A 6 5.27 18.05 -8.75
C GLN A 6 5.31 19.36 -7.96
N ASP A 7 4.15 19.78 -7.45
CA ASP A 7 4.05 20.95 -6.57
C ASP A 7 4.61 20.60 -5.18
N GLU A 8 5.61 21.37 -4.73
CA GLU A 8 6.34 21.08 -3.49
C GLU A 8 5.45 21.17 -2.26
N ALA A 9 4.50 22.12 -2.21
CA ALA A 9 3.59 22.24 -1.09
C ALA A 9 2.68 21.00 -0.95
N LYS A 10 2.20 20.46 -2.07
CA LYS A 10 1.50 19.17 -2.09
C LYS A 10 2.44 18.02 -1.72
N ALA A 11 3.70 18.04 -2.15
CA ALA A 11 4.67 17.02 -1.76
C ALA A 11 4.91 17.00 -0.24
N PHE A 12 5.03 18.18 0.39
CA PHE A 12 5.10 18.30 1.85
C PHE A 12 3.86 17.79 2.56
N SER A 13 2.67 17.92 1.97
CA SER A 13 1.46 17.29 2.51
C SER A 13 1.59 15.77 2.54
N VAL A 14 2.16 15.15 1.51
CA VAL A 14 2.40 13.69 1.47
C VAL A 14 3.48 13.27 2.48
N ILE A 15 4.57 14.03 2.59
CA ILE A 15 5.65 13.81 3.58
C ILE A 15 5.09 13.89 5.00
N SER A 16 4.33 14.95 5.29
CA SER A 16 3.74 15.19 6.60
C SER A 16 2.77 14.07 6.95
N TRP A 17 1.87 13.69 6.06
CA TRP A 17 0.91 12.63 6.32
C TRP A 17 1.56 11.25 6.52
N GLY A 18 2.61 10.94 5.76
CA GLY A 18 3.43 9.75 6.00
C GLY A 18 4.11 9.76 7.38
N SER A 19 4.56 10.94 7.82
CA SER A 19 5.18 11.14 9.14
C SER A 19 4.18 10.98 10.28
N VAL A 20 2.93 11.43 10.10
CA VAL A 20 1.84 11.20 11.06
C VAL A 20 1.62 9.69 11.27
N VAL A 21 1.52 8.92 10.19
CA VAL A 21 1.35 7.47 10.27
C VAL A 21 2.53 6.81 10.98
N ALA A 22 3.77 7.22 10.67
CA ALA A 22 4.97 6.69 11.32
C ALA A 22 5.00 6.97 12.83
N ALA A 23 4.66 8.19 13.26
CA ALA A 23 4.62 8.57 14.66
C ALA A 23 3.54 7.80 15.43
N LEU A 24 2.31 7.79 14.92
CA LEU A 24 1.17 7.17 15.59
C LEU A 24 1.24 5.63 15.62
N SER A 25 1.92 5.02 14.65
CA SER A 25 2.21 3.58 14.64
C SER A 25 3.41 3.19 15.51
N ARG A 26 4.12 4.16 16.10
CA ARG A 26 5.36 3.96 16.89
C ARG A 26 6.43 3.22 16.10
N ALA A 27 6.57 3.54 14.82
CA ALA A 27 7.61 2.97 13.97
C ALA A 27 9.01 3.32 14.52
N THR A 28 9.90 2.33 14.62
CA THR A 28 11.28 2.55 15.12
C THR A 28 12.12 3.41 14.18
N LYS A 29 11.77 3.43 12.88
CA LYS A 29 12.46 4.22 11.85
C LYS A 29 11.48 4.62 10.74
N VAL A 30 11.61 5.85 10.27
CA VAL A 30 10.92 6.35 9.06
C VAL A 30 11.95 6.74 8.01
N ILE A 31 11.66 6.42 6.75
CA ILE A 31 12.48 6.85 5.61
C ILE A 31 11.86 8.11 5.03
N VAL A 32 12.66 9.18 5.01
CA VAL A 32 12.20 10.51 4.63
C VAL A 32 12.12 10.66 3.11
N LYS A 33 11.10 11.40 2.68
CA LYS A 33 10.89 11.82 1.29
C LYS A 33 11.14 13.31 1.13
N THR A 34 11.31 13.73 -0.12
CA THR A 34 11.69 15.11 -0.45
C THR A 34 10.63 15.77 -1.33
N PRO A 35 10.53 17.10 -1.34
CA PRO A 35 9.63 17.80 -2.26
C PRO A 35 9.99 17.55 -3.74
N HIS A 36 11.24 17.16 -4.03
CA HIS A 36 11.72 16.86 -5.38
C HIS A 36 11.42 15.43 -5.86
N GLU A 37 10.67 14.61 -5.11
CA GLU A 37 10.44 13.19 -5.42
C GLU A 37 9.82 12.95 -6.82
N ALA A 38 9.05 13.90 -7.34
CA ALA A 38 8.46 13.83 -8.68
C ALA A 38 9.38 14.32 -9.82
N LEU A 39 10.51 14.96 -9.47
CA LEU A 39 11.41 15.63 -10.41
C LEU A 39 12.73 14.87 -10.60
N GLY A 40 13.21 14.18 -9.56
CA GLY A 40 14.43 13.38 -9.63
C GLY A 40 15.16 13.26 -8.30
N VAL A 41 16.48 13.05 -8.36
CA VAL A 41 17.33 13.01 -7.16
C VAL A 41 17.31 14.38 -6.48
N PRO A 42 17.05 14.46 -5.16
CA PRO A 42 16.93 15.73 -4.46
C PRO A 42 18.28 16.45 -4.35
N THR A 43 18.22 17.78 -4.26
CA THR A 43 19.35 18.56 -3.75
C THR A 43 19.53 18.30 -2.25
N ARG A 44 20.70 18.68 -1.70
CA ARG A 44 20.93 18.56 -0.25
C ARG A 44 19.93 19.42 0.56
N GLU A 45 19.52 20.57 0.02
CA GLU A 45 18.56 21.49 0.64
C GLU A 45 17.17 20.85 0.72
N ALA A 46 16.64 20.36 -0.40
CA ALA A 46 15.33 19.71 -0.46
C ALA A 46 15.28 18.44 0.42
N ASN A 47 16.39 17.70 0.49
CA ASN A 47 16.50 16.56 1.40
C ASN A 47 16.45 17.00 2.88
N ALA A 48 17.20 18.06 3.23
CA ALA A 48 17.19 18.62 4.58
C ALA A 48 15.81 19.17 4.97
N GLU A 49 15.05 19.73 4.03
CA GLU A 49 13.68 20.19 4.27
C GLU A 49 12.72 19.03 4.55
N GLY A 50 12.81 17.94 3.79
CA GLY A 50 12.04 16.72 4.07
C GLY A 50 12.33 16.17 5.46
N LEU A 51 13.62 16.17 5.88
CA LEU A 51 14.05 15.72 7.20
C LEU A 51 13.47 16.60 8.31
N ARG A 52 13.56 17.93 8.16
CA ARG A 52 13.01 18.88 9.13
C ARG A 52 11.50 18.76 9.25
N CYS A 53 10.79 18.67 8.13
CA CYS A 53 9.34 18.45 8.10
C CYS A 53 8.95 17.16 8.84
N THR A 54 9.60 16.04 8.52
CA THR A 54 9.34 14.75 9.16
C THR A 54 9.61 14.80 10.67
N SER A 55 10.76 15.34 11.08
CA SER A 55 11.14 15.48 12.49
C SER A 55 10.16 16.37 13.27
N GLN A 56 9.71 17.47 12.67
CA GLN A 56 8.74 18.38 13.28
C GLN A 56 7.41 17.67 13.54
N ILE A 57 6.88 16.93 12.56
CA ILE A 57 5.62 16.19 12.72
C ILE A 57 5.73 15.12 13.81
N ILE A 58 6.84 14.37 13.84
CA ILE A 58 7.06 13.36 14.89
C ILE A 58 7.08 14.02 16.28
N SER A 59 7.82 15.12 16.44
CA SER A 59 7.92 15.84 17.72
C SER A 59 6.57 16.38 18.18
N MET A 60 5.73 16.86 17.24
CA MET A 60 4.37 17.35 17.55
C MET A 60 3.42 16.25 18.00
N LEU A 61 3.71 14.98 17.69
CA LEU A 61 2.85 13.83 17.98
C LEU A 61 3.40 12.94 19.10
N ASP A 62 4.46 13.37 19.80
CA ASP A 62 5.16 12.53 20.78
C ASP A 62 4.23 12.00 21.90
N ASP A 63 3.33 12.88 22.37
CA ASP A 63 2.33 12.58 23.40
C ASP A 63 1.06 11.90 22.87
N GLN A 64 0.93 11.70 21.56
CA GLN A 64 -0.28 11.14 20.94
C GLN A 64 -0.18 9.63 20.75
N TYR A 65 -1.33 8.97 20.88
CA TYR A 65 -1.43 7.52 20.71
C TYR A 65 -2.69 7.19 19.92
N LEU A 66 -2.57 6.22 19.01
CA LEU A 66 -3.71 5.71 18.28
C LEU A 66 -4.39 4.60 19.08
N ASN A 67 -5.67 4.78 19.42
CA ASN A 67 -6.47 3.68 19.95
C ASN A 67 -6.67 2.64 18.84
N THR A 68 -6.00 1.49 18.97
CA THR A 68 -6.01 0.46 17.92
C THR A 68 -7.21 -0.48 17.99
N TYR A 69 -8.16 -0.26 18.92
CA TYR A 69 -9.38 -1.07 19.01
C TYR A 69 -10.21 -1.02 17.72
N SER A 70 -10.35 0.18 17.13
CA SER A 70 -11.03 0.38 15.84
C SER A 70 -10.30 -0.28 14.66
N LEU A 71 -9.05 -0.71 14.83
CA LEU A 71 -8.25 -1.38 13.81
C LEU A 71 -8.22 -2.90 13.99
N LYS A 72 -8.95 -3.45 14.97
CA LYS A 72 -8.90 -4.88 15.31
C LYS A 72 -9.24 -5.75 14.11
N ASP A 73 -10.31 -5.43 13.39
CA ASP A 73 -10.78 -6.24 12.27
C ASP A 73 -9.76 -6.23 11.13
N GLU A 74 -9.23 -5.05 10.79
CA GLU A 74 -8.18 -4.92 9.76
C GLU A 74 -6.91 -5.69 10.12
N LYS A 75 -6.50 -5.70 11.41
CA LYS A 75 -5.37 -6.51 11.89
C LYS A 75 -5.61 -8.01 11.70
N VAL A 76 -6.83 -8.48 11.93
CA VAL A 76 -7.20 -9.89 11.75
C VAL A 76 -7.13 -10.27 10.27
N ILE A 77 -7.66 -9.43 9.38
CA ILE A 77 -7.60 -9.64 7.93
C ILE A 77 -6.15 -9.72 7.45
N ILE A 78 -5.31 -8.74 7.79
CA ILE A 78 -3.89 -8.71 7.38
C ILE A 78 -3.14 -9.94 7.92
N ALA A 79 -3.40 -10.34 9.17
CA ALA A 79 -2.77 -11.51 9.76
C ALA A 79 -3.19 -12.82 9.07
N ALA A 80 -4.47 -12.95 8.69
CA ALA A 80 -4.99 -14.11 7.98
C ALA A 80 -4.40 -14.20 6.55
N GLU A 81 -4.37 -13.09 5.81
CA GLU A 81 -3.75 -13.01 4.48
C GLU A 81 -2.27 -13.40 4.53
N THR A 82 -1.53 -12.79 5.46
CA THR A 82 -0.10 -13.01 5.62
C THR A 82 0.16 -14.48 5.98
N ARG A 83 -0.60 -15.04 6.91
CA ARG A 83 -0.47 -16.44 7.31
C ARG A 83 -0.71 -17.38 6.14
N ALA A 84 -1.77 -17.17 5.37
CA ALA A 84 -2.09 -18.02 4.23
C ALA A 84 -0.94 -18.07 3.19
N VAL A 85 -0.32 -16.91 2.92
CA VAL A 85 0.85 -16.82 2.02
C VAL A 85 2.07 -17.51 2.62
N VAL A 86 2.40 -17.23 3.89
CA VAL A 86 3.59 -17.77 4.55
C VAL A 86 3.49 -19.29 4.74
N ASP A 87 2.34 -19.80 5.18
CA ASP A 87 2.09 -21.22 5.34
C ASP A 87 2.27 -21.94 4.00
N ARG A 88 1.74 -21.37 2.91
CA ARG A 88 1.92 -21.93 1.58
C ARG A 88 3.37 -21.93 1.13
N CYS A 89 4.17 -20.93 1.51
CA CYS A 89 5.62 -20.94 1.25
C CYS A 89 6.29 -22.11 1.97
N PHE A 90 5.99 -22.34 3.26
CA PHE A 90 6.54 -23.48 4.01
C PHE A 90 6.12 -24.83 3.41
N GLU A 91 4.86 -24.97 2.97
CA GLU A 91 4.39 -26.19 2.29
C GLU A 91 5.17 -26.48 1.01
N LEU A 92 5.30 -25.47 0.14
CA LEU A 92 6.05 -25.59 -1.13
C LEU A 92 7.53 -25.88 -0.87
N GLY A 93 8.08 -25.33 0.21
CA GLY A 93 9.45 -25.53 0.66
C GLY A 93 9.67 -26.84 1.42
N LYS A 94 8.62 -27.59 1.77
CA LYS A 94 8.67 -28.75 2.67
C LYS A 94 9.39 -28.43 4.00
N GLY A 95 9.10 -27.25 4.56
CA GLY A 95 9.70 -26.73 5.79
C GLY A 95 10.89 -25.81 5.59
N ASP A 96 11.53 -25.79 4.41
CA ASP A 96 12.58 -24.82 4.08
C ASP A 96 11.97 -23.54 3.50
N ILE A 97 12.02 -22.44 4.25
CA ILE A 97 11.40 -21.18 3.83
C ILE A 97 12.12 -20.51 2.65
N ALA A 98 13.43 -20.70 2.50
CA ALA A 98 14.17 -20.10 1.38
C ALA A 98 13.79 -20.78 0.07
N LEU A 99 13.76 -22.12 0.07
CA LEU A 99 13.27 -22.90 -1.07
C LEU A 99 11.78 -22.67 -1.31
N GLY A 100 11.00 -22.53 -0.23
CA GLY A 100 9.58 -22.21 -0.25
C GLY A 100 9.29 -20.88 -0.95
N ALA A 101 10.04 -19.83 -0.64
CA ALA A 101 9.90 -18.52 -1.26
C ALA A 101 10.20 -18.56 -2.77
N ILE A 102 11.25 -19.27 -3.19
CA ILE A 102 11.59 -19.44 -4.61
C ILE A 102 10.42 -20.10 -5.35
N ARG A 103 9.95 -21.24 -4.84
CA ARG A 103 8.83 -21.99 -5.43
C ARG A 103 7.51 -21.22 -5.39
N ALA A 104 7.30 -20.41 -4.35
CA ALA A 104 6.11 -19.59 -4.23
C ALA A 104 6.08 -18.48 -5.28
N ILE A 105 7.22 -17.88 -5.61
CA ILE A 105 7.34 -16.92 -6.72
C ILE A 105 7.02 -17.63 -8.06
N GLU A 106 7.66 -18.79 -8.31
CA GLU A 106 7.41 -19.59 -9.52
C GLU A 106 5.93 -19.99 -9.69
N ALA A 107 5.25 -20.30 -8.57
CA ALA A 107 3.84 -20.67 -8.56
C ALA A 107 2.88 -19.46 -8.56
N GLY A 108 3.36 -18.23 -8.38
CA GLY A 108 2.53 -17.03 -8.22
C GLY A 108 1.80 -16.92 -6.88
N VAL A 109 2.22 -17.70 -5.87
CA VAL A 109 1.75 -17.59 -4.47
C VAL A 109 2.29 -16.31 -3.83
N LEU A 110 3.55 -15.99 -4.12
CA LEU A 110 4.16 -14.70 -3.85
C LEU A 110 4.22 -13.90 -5.15
N ASP A 111 3.34 -12.91 -5.28
CA ASP A 111 3.23 -12.07 -6.47
C ASP A 111 3.29 -10.60 -6.07
N ILE A 112 4.20 -9.85 -6.70
CA ILE A 112 4.50 -8.46 -6.36
C ILE A 112 3.95 -7.54 -7.47
N PRO A 113 3.00 -6.65 -7.17
CA PRO A 113 2.41 -5.78 -8.18
C PRO A 113 3.45 -4.94 -8.90
N PHE A 114 3.40 -4.91 -10.24
CA PHE A 114 4.25 -4.10 -11.10
C PHE A 114 5.76 -4.40 -11.00
N ALA A 115 6.14 -5.56 -10.47
CA ALA A 115 7.54 -5.95 -10.41
C ALA A 115 8.11 -6.21 -11.82
N PRO A 116 9.34 -5.76 -12.12
CA PRO A 116 9.97 -5.96 -13.43
C PRO A 116 10.59 -7.36 -13.61
N SER A 117 10.61 -8.17 -12.55
CA SER A 117 11.24 -9.50 -12.57
C SER A 117 10.46 -10.43 -13.50
N ALA A 118 11.17 -11.11 -14.42
CA ALA A 118 10.58 -12.12 -15.29
C ALA A 118 10.07 -13.36 -14.53
N TYR A 119 10.52 -13.56 -13.29
CA TYR A 119 10.05 -14.65 -12.42
C TYR A 119 8.75 -14.31 -11.70
N ASN A 120 8.36 -13.03 -11.65
CA ASN A 120 7.13 -12.61 -10.99
C ASN A 120 5.93 -12.89 -11.89
N ALA A 121 4.89 -13.54 -11.35
CA ALA A 121 3.72 -13.91 -12.14
C ALA A 121 2.93 -12.70 -12.68
N GLY A 122 2.88 -11.60 -11.93
CA GLY A 122 2.26 -10.34 -12.35
C GLY A 122 0.75 -10.42 -12.54
N LYS A 123 0.08 -11.34 -11.85
CA LYS A 123 -1.36 -11.61 -11.94
C LYS A 123 -2.15 -10.95 -10.82
N MET A 124 -1.52 -10.78 -9.65
CA MET A 124 -2.13 -10.08 -8.53
C MET A 124 -2.10 -8.56 -8.78
N LEU A 125 -3.27 -7.92 -8.68
CA LEU A 125 -3.43 -6.49 -8.91
C LEU A 125 -4.17 -5.84 -7.73
N PRO A 126 -3.61 -4.75 -7.15
CA PRO A 126 -4.26 -4.02 -6.08
C PRO A 126 -5.14 -2.89 -6.63
N ALA A 127 -6.22 -2.56 -5.91
CA ALA A 127 -6.97 -1.32 -6.07
C ALA A 127 -7.40 -0.80 -4.70
N ARG A 128 -7.70 0.49 -4.58
CA ARG A 128 -8.24 1.04 -3.33
C ARG A 128 -9.73 0.74 -3.18
N ASP A 129 -10.17 0.48 -1.97
CA ASP A 129 -11.60 0.50 -1.64
C ASP A 129 -12.13 1.93 -1.50
N ASN A 130 -13.37 2.05 -1.03
CA ASN A 130 -14.05 3.34 -0.96
C ASN A 130 -13.42 4.30 0.08
N ASP A 131 -12.80 3.76 1.13
CA ASP A 131 -12.16 4.55 2.19
C ASP A 131 -10.67 4.79 1.89
N GLY A 132 -10.15 4.16 0.84
CA GLY A 132 -8.80 4.33 0.35
C GLY A 132 -7.81 3.26 0.81
N ALA A 133 -8.25 2.24 1.54
CA ALA A 133 -7.43 1.10 1.89
C ALA A 133 -7.15 0.24 0.65
N ILE A 134 -5.95 -0.34 0.57
CA ILE A 134 -5.57 -1.18 -0.56
C ILE A 134 -6.22 -2.56 -0.39
N ARG A 135 -6.89 -3.03 -1.44
CA ARG A 135 -7.54 -4.34 -1.56
C ARG A 135 -7.05 -5.06 -2.80
N LEU A 136 -7.33 -6.35 -2.87
CA LEU A 136 -6.94 -7.21 -3.99
C LEU A 136 -8.04 -7.22 -5.06
N PHE A 137 -7.81 -6.51 -6.17
CA PHE A 137 -8.72 -6.45 -7.30
C PHE A 137 -8.64 -7.72 -8.16
N ALA A 138 -7.42 -8.17 -8.45
CA ALA A 138 -7.16 -9.47 -9.03
C ALA A 138 -6.27 -10.25 -8.07
N ILE A 139 -6.65 -11.47 -7.72
CA ILE A 139 -5.94 -12.28 -6.70
C ILE A 139 -4.82 -13.11 -7.32
N GLY A 140 -4.98 -13.56 -8.58
CA GLY A 140 -4.02 -14.46 -9.20
C GLY A 140 -3.97 -15.81 -8.46
N ASN A 141 -2.76 -16.26 -8.12
CA ASN A 141 -2.53 -17.52 -7.41
C ASN A 141 -2.24 -17.33 -5.91
N VAL A 142 -2.46 -16.12 -5.37
CA VAL A 142 -2.27 -15.86 -3.94
C VAL A 142 -3.28 -16.72 -3.15
N PRO A 143 -2.82 -17.54 -2.18
CA PRO A 143 -3.61 -18.64 -1.60
C PRO A 143 -4.56 -18.17 -0.50
N LEU A 144 -5.43 -17.22 -0.80
CA LEU A 144 -6.32 -16.62 0.20
C LEU A 144 -7.55 -17.50 0.47
N PRO A 145 -8.02 -17.58 1.72
CA PRO A 145 -9.32 -18.17 2.04
C PRO A 145 -10.47 -17.46 1.32
N ALA A 146 -11.54 -18.20 1.03
CA ALA A 146 -12.69 -17.68 0.26
C ALA A 146 -13.34 -16.46 0.96
N GLU A 147 -13.43 -16.50 2.28
CA GLU A 147 -13.98 -15.41 3.09
C GLU A 147 -13.15 -14.12 3.00
N ILE A 148 -11.82 -14.23 2.82
CA ILE A 148 -10.93 -13.07 2.64
C ILE A 148 -11.08 -12.52 1.21
N ILE A 149 -11.20 -13.41 0.22
CA ILE A 149 -11.47 -13.04 -1.17
C ILE A 149 -12.78 -12.25 -1.27
N ASP A 150 -13.82 -12.75 -0.60
CA ASP A 150 -15.14 -12.11 -0.55
C ASP A 150 -15.08 -10.74 0.14
N PHE A 151 -14.33 -10.63 1.24
CA PHE A 151 -14.09 -9.34 1.90
C PHE A 151 -13.46 -8.29 0.95
N HIS A 152 -12.42 -8.65 0.18
CA HIS A 152 -11.82 -7.72 -0.79
C HIS A 152 -12.82 -7.31 -1.87
N ARG A 153 -13.57 -8.27 -2.40
CA ARG A 153 -14.59 -8.06 -3.41
C ARG A 153 -15.67 -7.09 -2.93
N GLU A 154 -16.23 -7.32 -1.75
CA GLU A 154 -17.27 -6.46 -1.15
C GLU A 154 -16.77 -5.02 -0.95
N LYS A 155 -15.54 -4.84 -0.46
CA LYS A 155 -14.93 -3.51 -0.27
C LYS A 155 -14.76 -2.74 -1.59
N LEU A 156 -14.37 -3.45 -2.66
CA LEU A 156 -14.25 -2.87 -4.00
C LEU A 156 -15.61 -2.60 -4.65
N GLU A 157 -16.60 -3.47 -4.43
CA GLU A 157 -17.98 -3.28 -4.91
C GLU A 157 -18.67 -2.09 -4.23
N ALA A 158 -18.38 -1.83 -2.95
CA ALA A 158 -18.83 -0.62 -2.26
C ALA A 158 -18.29 0.66 -2.94
N ARG A 159 -17.01 0.67 -3.34
CA ARG A 159 -16.43 1.77 -4.12
C ARG A 159 -17.10 1.91 -5.49
N ALA A 160 -17.27 0.81 -6.20
CA ALA A 160 -17.91 0.76 -7.51
C ALA A 160 -19.33 1.36 -7.47
N SER A 161 -20.11 0.96 -6.46
CA SER A 161 -21.44 1.48 -6.18
C SER A 161 -21.43 2.99 -5.92
N TYR A 162 -20.51 3.46 -5.07
CA TYR A 162 -20.36 4.89 -4.77
C TYR A 162 -19.99 5.71 -6.02
N GLU A 163 -19.07 5.21 -6.83
CA GLU A 163 -18.59 5.89 -8.05
C GLU A 163 -19.52 5.71 -9.26
N LYS A 164 -20.60 4.92 -9.12
CA LYS A 164 -21.56 4.61 -10.20
C LYS A 164 -20.86 4.04 -11.45
N ARG A 165 -19.82 3.22 -11.25
CA ARG A 165 -19.10 2.50 -12.30
C ARG A 165 -18.77 1.08 -11.85
N LYS A 166 -18.54 0.17 -12.79
CA LYS A 166 -18.08 -1.18 -12.45
C LYS A 166 -16.66 -1.15 -11.87
N ALA A 167 -16.40 -2.01 -10.88
CA ALA A 167 -15.03 -2.33 -10.47
C ALA A 167 -14.26 -2.85 -11.69
N SER A 168 -13.14 -2.21 -12.01
CA SER A 168 -12.42 -2.48 -13.26
C SER A 168 -10.94 -2.14 -13.11
N PHE A 169 -10.13 -2.64 -14.03
CA PHE A 169 -8.71 -2.31 -14.10
C PHE A 169 -8.45 -0.80 -14.23
N GLN A 170 -9.40 -0.02 -14.74
CA GLN A 170 -9.30 1.43 -14.75
C GLN A 170 -9.17 2.02 -13.33
N MET A 171 -9.78 1.42 -12.31
CA MET A 171 -9.58 1.86 -10.91
C MET A 171 -8.11 1.71 -10.47
N VAL A 172 -7.46 0.62 -10.88
CA VAL A 172 -6.03 0.38 -10.61
C VAL A 172 -5.20 1.51 -11.22
N ILE A 173 -5.45 1.82 -12.50
CA ILE A 173 -4.77 2.91 -13.22
C ILE A 173 -5.01 4.25 -12.52
N ASP A 174 -6.26 4.55 -12.17
CA ASP A 174 -6.61 5.82 -11.53
C ASP A 174 -5.89 5.99 -10.18
N ASP A 175 -5.78 4.91 -9.39
CA ASP A 175 -5.14 4.93 -8.07
C ASP A 175 -3.62 5.08 -8.15
N VAL A 176 -2.97 4.52 -9.19
CA VAL A 176 -1.53 4.71 -9.45
C VAL A 176 -1.19 6.20 -9.63
N TYR A 177 -2.09 6.97 -10.24
CA TYR A 177 -1.91 8.41 -10.47
C TYR A 177 -2.57 9.30 -9.42
N ALA A 178 -3.30 8.77 -8.44
CA ALA A 178 -4.14 9.58 -7.56
C ALA A 178 -3.32 10.57 -6.72
N ILE A 179 -2.23 10.11 -6.10
CA ILE A 179 -1.41 10.92 -5.19
C ILE A 179 -0.70 12.04 -5.95
N SER A 180 -0.16 11.77 -7.14
CA SER A 180 0.46 12.81 -7.96
C SER A 180 -0.55 13.84 -8.46
N LYS A 181 -1.83 13.46 -8.56
CA LYS A 181 -2.97 14.35 -8.82
C LYS A 181 -3.57 14.97 -7.54
N GLY A 182 -2.96 14.76 -6.38
CA GLY A 182 -3.30 15.39 -5.11
C GLY A 182 -4.47 14.74 -4.34
N ARG A 183 -4.76 13.45 -4.57
CA ARG A 183 -5.83 12.71 -3.86
C ARG A 183 -5.36 11.30 -3.48
N LEU A 184 -5.96 10.71 -2.45
CA LEU A 184 -5.62 9.33 -2.08
C LEU A 184 -6.26 8.30 -3.04
N VAL A 185 -7.52 8.50 -3.39
CA VAL A 185 -8.32 7.59 -4.23
C VAL A 185 -8.52 8.19 -5.61
N GLY A 186 -8.29 7.39 -6.65
CA GLY A 186 -8.48 7.73 -8.06
C GLY A 186 -9.95 7.79 -8.45
N ARG A 187 -10.67 8.81 -7.95
CA ARG A 187 -12.09 9.03 -8.28
C ARG A 187 -12.23 9.54 -9.73
N PRO A 188 -13.29 9.14 -10.47
CA PRO A 188 -13.62 9.74 -11.75
C PRO A 188 -13.75 11.27 -11.63
N LYS A 189 -13.36 12.00 -12.68
CA LYS A 189 -13.64 13.43 -12.75
C LYS A 189 -15.14 13.60 -12.98
N SER A 190 -15.77 14.39 -12.12
CA SER A 190 -17.10 14.98 -12.37
C SER A 190 -17.04 15.96 -13.51
#